data_AF-A0AA37STU1-F1
#
_entry.id   AF-A0AA37STU1-F1
#
_cell.length_a   1.000
_cell.length_b   1.000
_cell.length_c   1.000
_cell.angle_alpha   90.00
_cell.angle_beta   90.00
_cell.angle_gamma   90.00
#
_symmetry.space_group_name_H-M   'P 1'
#
loop_
_entity.id
_entity.type
_entity.pdbx_description
1 polymer ?
#
loop_
_entity_poly.entity_id
_entity_poly.type
_entity_poly.pdbx_seq_one_letter_code
_entity_poly.pdbx_strand_id
1 'polypeptide(L)'
;MNNDKDILSKLTNGILTEPMDIGTKEYEDFKLLIRSKVAETPKAERVKISLLGLKYQMEDYLRFNSNPIPVGNFIKKFIKLIEIKQIDFANYLEIRPSNLSKILNGERRLSIELALILEKLSNIDAELWLRIQNQNEIHSIQISNPKRMNKYRLKELIK
;
A
#
# COMPACT_ATOMS: atom_id res chain seq x y z
N MET A 1 28.84 -7.24 12.24
CA MET A 1 28.38 -7.18 10.83
C MET A 1 28.54 -8.57 10.21
N ASN A 2 27.51 -9.43 10.23
CA ASN A 2 27.37 -10.60 9.33
C ASN A 2 26.11 -11.49 9.58
N ASN A 3 24.98 -10.96 10.10
CA ASN A 3 23.78 -11.80 10.30
C ASN A 3 22.65 -11.60 9.29
N ASP A 4 22.66 -10.53 8.48
CA ASP A 4 21.55 -10.26 7.54
C ASP A 4 21.61 -11.10 6.25
N LYS A 5 22.82 -11.55 5.85
CA LYS A 5 22.98 -12.43 4.68
C LYS A 5 22.46 -13.85 4.91
N ASP A 6 22.47 -14.32 6.16
CA ASP A 6 22.09 -15.69 6.53
C ASP A 6 20.56 -15.88 6.46
N ILE A 7 19.79 -14.85 6.84
CA ILE A 7 18.32 -14.87 6.79
C ILE A 7 17.82 -14.89 5.33
N LEU A 8 18.42 -14.08 4.45
CA LEU A 8 18.07 -14.05 3.03
C LEU A 8 18.40 -15.40 2.35
N SER A 9 19.51 -16.06 2.72
CA SER A 9 19.87 -17.37 2.18
C SER A 9 18.94 -18.52 2.64
N LYS A 10 18.38 -18.40 3.85
CA LYS A 10 17.39 -19.35 4.38
C LYS A 10 16.02 -19.20 3.73
N LEU A 11 15.69 -17.98 3.28
CA LEU A 11 14.48 -17.71 2.52
C LEU A 11 14.57 -18.17 1.06
N THR A 12 15.78 -18.27 0.47
CA THR A 12 15.95 -18.69 -0.92
C THR A 12 15.77 -20.19 -1.19
N ASN A 13 16.02 -21.04 -0.19
CA ASN A 13 15.92 -22.51 -0.36
C ASN A 13 14.48 -23.05 -0.30
N GLY A 14 13.49 -22.18 -0.04
CA GLY A 14 12.06 -22.51 -0.05
C GLY A 14 11.26 -21.73 -1.10
N ILE A 15 11.94 -21.11 -2.07
CA ILE A 15 11.26 -20.39 -3.16
C ILE A 15 10.65 -21.42 -4.09
N LEU A 16 9.34 -21.29 -4.34
CA LEU A 16 8.66 -21.92 -5.47
C LEU A 16 9.39 -21.48 -6.74
N THR A 17 10.27 -22.31 -7.27
CA THR A 17 10.99 -22.04 -8.52
C THR A 17 10.08 -22.16 -9.74
N GLU A 18 8.93 -22.83 -9.57
CA GLU A 18 7.86 -22.92 -10.56
C GLU A 18 6.51 -22.50 -9.95
N PRO A 19 5.60 -21.90 -10.75
CA PRO A 19 4.24 -21.61 -10.32
C PRO A 19 3.52 -22.89 -9.91
N MET A 20 2.86 -22.87 -8.74
CA MET A 20 2.04 -24.00 -8.28
C MET A 20 0.66 -23.97 -8.94
N ASP A 21 0.21 -25.11 -9.46
CA ASP A 21 -1.12 -25.24 -10.07
C ASP A 21 -2.23 -25.08 -9.02
N ILE A 22 -3.08 -24.07 -9.24
CA ILE A 22 -4.21 -23.74 -8.35
C ILE A 22 -5.26 -24.85 -8.42
N GLY A 23 -5.75 -25.27 -7.25
CA GLY A 23 -6.83 -26.27 -7.12
C GLY A 23 -6.35 -27.73 -7.08
N THR A 24 -5.03 -27.96 -7.14
CA THR A 24 -4.43 -29.26 -6.88
C THR A 24 -4.43 -29.59 -5.39
N LYS A 25 -4.28 -30.88 -5.05
CA LYS A 25 -4.08 -31.32 -3.67
C LYS A 25 -2.83 -30.66 -3.05
N GLU A 26 -1.75 -30.57 -3.82
CA GLU A 26 -0.50 -29.93 -3.41
C GLU A 26 -0.71 -28.46 -3.02
N TYR A 27 -1.53 -27.73 -3.79
CA TYR A 27 -1.90 -26.35 -3.46
C TYR A 27 -2.74 -26.23 -2.18
N GLU A 28 -3.66 -27.17 -1.92
CA GLU A 28 -4.41 -27.19 -0.66
C GLU A 28 -3.51 -27.55 0.54
N ASP A 29 -2.63 -28.54 0.39
CA ASP A 29 -1.67 -28.95 1.41
C ASP A 29 -0.71 -27.81 1.75
N PHE A 30 -0.23 -27.08 0.73
CA PHE A 30 0.58 -25.88 0.91
C PHE A 30 -0.18 -24.77 1.65
N LYS A 31 -1.43 -24.49 1.28
CA LYS A 31 -2.27 -23.52 2.00
C LYS A 31 -2.48 -23.91 3.46
N LEU A 32 -2.65 -25.20 3.74
CA LEU A 32 -2.79 -25.70 5.11
C LEU A 32 -1.50 -25.47 5.91
N LEU A 33 -0.34 -25.75 5.32
CA LEU A 33 0.96 -25.49 5.92
C LEU A 33 1.14 -24.00 6.24
N ILE A 34 0.86 -23.11 5.28
CA ILE A 34 0.94 -21.66 5.49
C ILE A 34 0.01 -21.22 6.63
N ARG A 35 -1.24 -21.71 6.66
CA ARG A 35 -2.18 -21.39 7.75
C ARG A 35 -1.68 -21.84 9.12
N SER A 36 -1.12 -23.05 9.21
CA SER A 36 -0.50 -23.55 10.45
C SER A 36 0.66 -22.66 10.89
N LYS A 37 1.54 -22.26 9.97
CA LYS A 37 2.65 -21.35 10.30
C LYS A 37 2.20 -19.96 10.70
N VAL A 38 1.19 -19.40 10.05
CA VAL A 38 0.60 -18.12 10.45
C VAL A 38 0.00 -18.23 11.86
N ALA A 39 -0.65 -19.34 12.23
CA ALA A 39 -1.22 -19.53 13.57
C ALA A 39 -0.14 -19.58 14.67
N GLU A 40 1.02 -20.17 14.40
CA GLU A 40 2.17 -20.23 15.31
C GLU A 40 2.98 -18.92 15.38
N THR A 41 2.83 -18.04 14.39
CA THR A 41 3.64 -16.81 14.27
C THR A 41 3.17 -15.74 15.27
N PRO A 42 4.09 -15.08 16.01
CA PRO A 42 3.74 -13.98 16.91
C PRO A 42 3.01 -12.84 16.20
N LYS A 43 2.06 -12.18 16.90
CA LYS A 43 1.21 -11.13 16.32
C LYS A 43 2.01 -10.03 15.60
N ALA A 44 3.06 -9.52 16.24
CA ALA A 44 3.89 -8.45 15.66
C ALA A 44 4.49 -8.86 14.30
N GLU A 45 4.91 -10.11 14.17
CA GLU A 45 5.50 -10.63 12.95
C GLU A 45 4.44 -10.87 11.87
N ARG A 46 3.25 -11.37 12.24
CA ARG A 46 2.11 -11.46 11.31
C ARG A 46 1.71 -10.11 10.73
N VAL A 47 1.75 -9.06 11.56
CA VAL A 47 1.47 -7.69 11.13
C VAL A 47 2.51 -7.23 10.11
N LYS A 48 3.82 -7.44 10.37
CA LYS A 48 4.87 -7.09 9.40
C LYS A 48 4.70 -7.81 8.06
N ILE A 49 4.43 -9.12 8.08
CA ILE A 49 4.17 -9.92 6.87
C ILE A 49 2.97 -9.32 6.11
N SER A 50 1.90 -8.97 6.82
CA SER A 50 0.71 -8.37 6.22
C SER A 50 1.00 -6.99 5.59
N LEU A 51 1.82 -6.18 6.25
CA LEU A 51 2.24 -4.87 5.75
C LEU A 51 3.15 -4.99 4.51
N LEU A 52 4.01 -6.00 4.45
CA LEU A 52 4.77 -6.32 3.25
C LEU A 52 3.83 -6.68 2.08
N GLY A 53 2.79 -7.46 2.35
CA GLY A 53 1.73 -7.73 1.37
C GLY A 53 1.02 -6.47 0.89
N LEU A 54 0.73 -5.51 1.80
CA LEU A 54 0.15 -4.22 1.43
C LEU A 54 1.08 -3.41 0.52
N LYS A 55 2.39 -3.40 0.80
CA LYS A 55 3.39 -2.74 -0.04
C LYS A 55 3.35 -3.27 -1.47
N TYR A 56 3.38 -4.58 -1.66
CA TYR A 56 3.32 -5.17 -3.00
C TYR A 56 2.00 -4.86 -3.71
N GLN A 57 0.86 -4.91 -3.00
CA GLN A 57 -0.43 -4.49 -3.57
C GLN A 57 -0.42 -3.03 -4.05
N MET A 58 0.26 -2.13 -3.33
CA MET A 58 0.41 -0.73 -3.70
C MET A 58 1.31 -0.56 -4.92
N GLU A 59 2.42 -1.30 -4.99
CA GLU A 59 3.33 -1.29 -6.14
C GLU A 59 2.64 -1.82 -7.40
N ASP A 60 1.91 -2.93 -7.30
CA ASP A 60 1.14 -3.51 -8.40
C ASP A 60 0.06 -2.55 -8.90
N TYR A 61 -0.64 -1.89 -7.98
CA TYR A 61 -1.63 -0.86 -8.32
C TYR A 61 -1.05 0.24 -9.23
N LEU A 62 0.15 0.74 -8.90
CA LEU A 62 0.82 1.76 -9.71
C LEU A 62 1.29 1.21 -11.07
N ARG A 63 1.63 -0.09 -11.14
CA ARG A 63 2.11 -0.74 -12.38
C ARG A 63 1.01 -0.99 -13.40
N PHE A 64 -0.15 -1.49 -12.97
CA PHE A 64 -1.15 -2.05 -13.89
C PHE A 64 -2.21 -1.03 -14.37
N ASN A 65 -2.01 0.26 -14.15
CA ASN A 65 -2.91 1.36 -14.56
C ASN A 65 -4.40 1.03 -14.33
N SER A 66 -4.71 0.53 -13.14
CA SER A 66 -6.04 0.10 -12.74
C SER A 66 -6.99 1.28 -12.53
N ASN A 67 -8.29 1.01 -12.38
CA ASN A 67 -9.27 2.01 -11.98
C ASN A 67 -8.79 2.76 -10.72
N PRO A 68 -8.92 4.10 -10.64
CA PRO A 68 -8.40 4.87 -9.54
C PRO A 68 -8.95 4.41 -8.17
N ILE A 69 -8.06 3.98 -7.30
CA ILE A 69 -8.36 3.63 -5.91
C ILE A 69 -7.82 4.76 -5.03
N PRO A 70 -8.67 5.51 -4.29
CA PRO A 70 -8.20 6.57 -3.39
C PRO A 70 -7.14 6.06 -2.41
N VAL A 71 -6.10 6.86 -2.14
CA VAL A 71 -5.05 6.48 -1.18
C VAL A 71 -5.64 6.14 0.20
N GLY A 72 -6.74 6.79 0.57
CA GLY A 72 -7.51 6.52 1.78
C GLY A 72 -7.95 5.06 1.93
N ASN A 73 -8.20 4.34 0.82
CA ASN A 73 -8.52 2.91 0.87
C ASN A 73 -7.33 2.05 1.28
N PHE A 74 -6.11 2.42 0.86
CA PHE A 74 -4.89 1.74 1.32
C PHE A 74 -4.59 2.05 2.79
N ILE A 75 -4.88 3.27 3.25
CA ILE A 75 -4.77 3.64 4.67
C ILE A 75 -5.81 2.85 5.51
N LYS A 76 -7.05 2.70 5.02
CA LYS A 76 -8.07 1.83 5.65
C LYS A 76 -7.56 0.38 5.77
N LYS A 77 -6.92 -0.15 4.72
CA LYS A 77 -6.30 -1.48 4.76
C LYS A 77 -5.20 -1.55 5.82
N PHE A 78 -4.28 -0.58 5.84
CA PHE A 78 -3.23 -0.49 6.85
C PHE A 78 -3.79 -0.55 8.29
N ILE A 79 -4.76 0.31 8.61
CA ILE A 79 -5.41 0.36 9.93
C ILE A 79 -6.02 -1.00 10.30
N LYS A 80 -6.67 -1.66 9.34
CA LYS A 80 -7.25 -2.99 9.53
C LYS A 80 -6.18 -4.07 9.79
N LEU A 81 -5.06 -4.03 9.06
CA LEU A 81 -3.97 -5.01 9.17
C LEU A 81 -3.25 -4.95 10.52
N ILE A 82 -3.15 -3.76 11.12
CA ILE A 82 -2.59 -3.59 12.46
C ILE A 82 -3.63 -3.81 13.58
N GLU A 83 -4.86 -4.18 13.22
CA GLU A 83 -5.96 -4.55 14.13
C GLU A 83 -6.40 -3.42 15.10
N ILE A 84 -6.43 -2.17 14.63
CA ILE A 84 -6.93 -1.03 15.42
C ILE A 84 -8.17 -0.39 14.79
N LYS A 85 -8.96 0.34 15.58
CA LYS A 85 -10.10 1.11 15.03
C LYS A 85 -9.60 2.43 14.44
N GLN A 86 -10.31 2.94 13.44
CA GLN A 86 -9.98 4.24 12.83
C GLN A 86 -10.04 5.39 13.84
N ILE A 87 -10.95 5.34 14.82
CA ILE A 87 -11.03 6.35 15.87
C ILE A 87 -9.79 6.34 16.77
N ASP A 88 -9.29 5.15 17.13
CA ASP A 88 -8.10 5.01 17.96
C ASP A 88 -6.86 5.46 17.18
N PHE A 89 -6.81 5.19 15.87
CA PHE A 89 -5.75 5.69 15.01
C PHE A 89 -5.77 7.23 14.90
N ALA A 90 -6.95 7.84 14.76
CA ALA A 90 -7.07 9.31 14.74
C ALA A 90 -6.58 9.93 16.05
N ASN A 91 -6.97 9.33 17.18
CA ASN A 91 -6.52 9.77 18.51
C ASN A 91 -5.00 9.63 18.67
N TYR A 92 -4.42 8.51 18.21
CA TYR A 92 -2.97 8.28 18.20
C TYR A 92 -2.21 9.32 17.36
N LEU A 93 -2.80 9.75 16.25
CA LEU A 93 -2.28 10.82 15.40
C LEU A 93 -2.55 12.24 15.93
N GLU A 94 -3.23 12.36 17.08
CA GLU A 94 -3.65 13.65 17.66
C GLU A 94 -4.50 14.51 16.70
N ILE A 95 -5.27 13.85 15.81
CA ILE A 95 -6.19 14.53 14.89
C ILE A 95 -7.64 14.18 15.20
N ARG A 96 -8.56 15.09 14.84
CA ARG A 96 -10.00 14.82 14.96
C ARG A 96 -10.38 13.61 14.09
N PRO A 97 -11.20 12.66 14.58
CA PRO A 97 -11.67 11.53 13.78
C PRO A 97 -12.32 11.95 12.46
N SER A 98 -13.03 13.08 12.44
CA SER A 98 -13.61 13.65 11.21
C SER A 98 -12.57 14.08 10.18
N ASN A 99 -11.38 14.55 10.61
CA ASN A 99 -10.28 14.88 9.72
C ASN A 99 -9.69 13.61 9.10
N LEU A 100 -9.49 12.56 9.89
CA LEU A 100 -9.06 11.26 9.38
C LEU A 100 -10.08 10.72 8.38
N SER A 101 -11.38 10.71 8.71
CA SER A 101 -12.44 10.23 7.82
C SER A 101 -12.42 10.92 6.45
N LYS A 102 -12.21 12.24 6.39
CA LYS A 102 -12.09 12.99 5.13
C LYS A 102 -10.90 12.50 4.28
N ILE A 103 -9.78 12.18 4.90
CA ILE A 103 -8.61 11.62 4.20
C ILE A 103 -8.93 10.20 3.70
N LEU A 104 -9.51 9.38 4.57
CA LEU A 104 -9.88 8.00 4.27
C LEU A 104 -10.93 7.88 3.15
N ASN A 105 -11.78 8.89 2.97
CA ASN A 105 -12.79 8.96 1.91
C ASN A 105 -12.30 9.69 0.65
N GLY A 106 -11.09 10.23 0.64
CA GLY A 106 -10.55 10.99 -0.50
C GLY A 106 -11.08 12.42 -0.63
N GLU A 107 -11.85 12.91 0.35
CA GLU A 107 -12.31 14.30 0.44
C GLU A 107 -11.18 15.26 0.83
N ARG A 108 -10.12 14.74 1.46
CA ARG A 108 -8.90 15.48 1.78
C ARG A 108 -7.68 14.71 1.28
N ARG A 109 -6.77 15.45 0.64
CA ARG A 109 -5.48 14.93 0.17
C ARG A 109 -4.64 14.41 1.35
N LEU A 110 -3.92 13.32 1.12
CA LEU A 110 -2.87 12.86 2.03
C LEU A 110 -1.75 13.91 2.17
N SER A 111 -1.45 14.33 3.40
CA SER A 111 -0.33 15.24 3.67
C SER A 111 1.00 14.49 3.66
N ILE A 112 2.10 15.21 3.41
CA ILE A 112 3.46 14.65 3.49
C ILE A 112 3.76 14.16 4.91
N GLU A 113 3.35 14.94 5.92
CA GLU A 113 3.51 14.58 7.34
C GLU A 113 2.83 13.23 7.66
N LEU A 114 1.57 13.03 7.25
CA LEU A 114 0.88 11.76 7.47
C LEU A 114 1.52 10.62 6.67
N ALA A 115 2.05 10.88 5.47
CA ALA A 115 2.79 9.88 4.71
C ALA A 115 4.08 9.45 5.44
N LEU A 116 4.83 10.38 6.05
CA LEU A 116 6.01 10.06 6.86
C LEU A 116 5.67 9.30 8.14
N ILE A 117 4.53 9.60 8.77
CA ILE A 117 4.04 8.81 9.91
C ILE A 117 3.68 7.40 9.47
N LEU A 118 2.97 7.25 8.35
CA LEU A 118 2.65 5.94 7.78
C LEU A 118 3.91 5.15 7.45
N GLU A 119 4.95 5.79 6.89
CA GLU A 119 6.25 5.14 6.67
C GLU A 119 6.85 4.59 7.94
N LYS A 120 6.93 5.41 9.00
CA LYS A 120 7.45 4.97 10.30
C LYS A 120 6.69 3.78 10.89
N LEU A 121 5.37 3.74 10.70
CA LEU A 121 4.51 2.69 11.26
C LEU A 121 4.45 1.43 10.40
N SER A 122 4.61 1.56 9.09
CA SER A 122 4.39 0.46 8.13
C SER A 122 5.66 -0.08 7.49
N ASN A 123 6.77 0.65 7.57
CA ASN A 123 7.99 0.44 6.79
C ASN A 123 7.72 0.45 5.26
N ILE A 124 6.72 1.23 4.85
CA ILE A 124 6.37 1.50 3.44
C ILE A 124 6.69 2.96 3.15
N ASP A 125 7.61 3.20 2.22
CA ASP A 125 8.11 4.53 1.88
C ASP A 125 6.98 5.54 1.67
N ALA A 126 7.10 6.71 2.29
CA ALA A 126 6.16 7.83 2.17
C ALA A 126 5.96 8.23 0.71
N GLU A 127 7.01 8.09 -0.11
CA GLU A 127 6.94 8.28 -1.55
C GLU A 127 5.91 7.37 -2.20
N LEU A 128 5.83 6.09 -1.83
CA LEU A 128 4.88 5.15 -2.40
C LEU A 128 3.43 5.57 -2.11
N TRP A 129 3.15 6.00 -0.88
CA TRP A 129 1.85 6.55 -0.50
C TRP A 129 1.48 7.80 -1.31
N LEU A 130 2.42 8.74 -1.44
CA LEU A 130 2.22 9.98 -2.17
C LEU A 130 2.10 9.76 -3.68
N ARG A 131 2.80 8.77 -4.25
CA ARG A 131 2.69 8.39 -5.66
C ARG A 131 1.29 7.93 -6.02
N ILE A 132 0.64 7.12 -5.16
CA ILE A 132 -0.78 6.74 -5.33
C ILE A 132 -1.68 7.97 -5.35
N GLN A 133 -1.50 8.89 -4.39
CA GLN A 133 -2.28 10.13 -4.33
C GLN A 133 -2.09 10.95 -5.62
N ASN A 134 -0.84 11.18 -6.03
CA ASN A 134 -0.50 12.01 -7.18
C ASN A 134 -1.00 11.41 -8.50
N GLN A 135 -0.81 10.11 -8.72
CA GLN A 135 -1.26 9.44 -9.94
C GLN A 135 -2.77 9.58 -10.12
N ASN A 136 -3.54 9.43 -9.04
CA ASN A 136 -4.99 9.56 -9.07
C ASN A 136 -5.43 11.00 -9.34
N GLU A 137 -4.79 11.98 -8.69
CA GLU A 137 -5.06 13.40 -8.92
C GLU A 137 -4.79 13.77 -10.39
N ILE A 138 -3.63 13.38 -10.92
CA ILE A 138 -3.26 13.61 -12.33
C ILE A 138 -4.30 13.00 -13.26
N HIS A 139 -4.66 11.73 -13.05
CA HIS A 139 -5.64 11.03 -13.87
C HIS A 139 -7.01 11.72 -13.84
N SER A 140 -7.48 12.14 -12.65
CA SER A 140 -8.75 12.85 -12.51
C SER A 140 -8.77 14.21 -13.22
N ILE A 141 -7.67 14.95 -13.20
CA ILE A 141 -7.54 16.26 -13.87
C ILE A 141 -7.52 16.08 -15.38
N GLN A 142 -6.77 15.09 -15.87
CA GLN A 142 -6.69 14.76 -17.30
C GLN A 142 -8.07 14.40 -17.87
N ILE A 143 -8.88 13.65 -17.12
CA ILE A 143 -10.23 13.26 -17.53
C ILE A 143 -11.23 14.43 -17.42
N SER A 144 -11.17 15.22 -16.36
CA SER A 144 -12.18 16.27 -16.11
C SER A 144 -12.07 17.48 -17.03
N ASN A 145 -10.86 17.84 -17.49
CA ASN A 145 -10.64 19.08 -18.24
C ASN A 145 -9.65 18.94 -19.43
N PRO A 146 -9.85 18.01 -20.37
CA PRO A 146 -8.92 17.79 -21.48
C PRO A 146 -8.78 19.04 -22.37
N LYS A 147 -9.88 19.76 -22.63
CA LYS A 147 -9.87 21.00 -23.44
C LYS A 147 -9.01 22.10 -22.83
N ARG A 148 -9.06 22.27 -21.49
CA ARG A 148 -8.26 23.28 -20.79
C ARG A 148 -6.77 22.96 -20.90
N MET A 149 -6.39 21.69 -20.76
CA MET A 149 -4.99 21.28 -20.87
C MET A 149 -4.46 21.44 -22.30
N ASN A 150 -5.26 21.07 -23.30
CA ASN A 150 -4.89 21.18 -24.72
C ASN A 150 -4.71 22.62 -25.22
N LYS A 151 -5.20 23.62 -24.47
CA LYS A 151 -5.00 25.04 -24.75
C LYS A 151 -3.54 25.47 -24.57
N TYR A 152 -2.82 24.90 -23.61
CA TYR A 152 -1.46 25.33 -23.30
C TYR A 152 -0.46 24.62 -24.21
N ARG A 153 0.21 25.37 -25.09
CA ARG A 153 1.20 24.82 -26.04
C ARG A 153 2.48 25.64 -26.02
N LEU A 154 3.63 24.98 -25.90
CA LEU A 154 4.93 25.66 -25.83
C LEU A 154 5.14 26.64 -27.00
N LYS A 155 4.74 26.26 -28.22
CA LYS A 155 4.84 27.10 -29.43
C LYS A 155 4.11 28.45 -29.34
N GLU A 156 3.14 28.58 -28.43
CA GLU A 156 2.42 29.83 -28.20
C GLU A 156 3.17 30.76 -27.24
N LEU A 157 4.11 30.21 -26.44
CA LEU A 157 4.91 30.96 -25.46
C LEU A 157 6.26 31.43 -26.02
N ILE A 158 6.86 30.68 -26.93
CA ILE A 158 8.21 30.95 -27.46
C ILE A 158 8.20 31.78 -28.76
N LYS A 159 7.19 32.63 -28.95
CA LYS A 159 7.11 33.52 -30.12
C LYS A 159 8.13 34.66 -30.07
#